data_AF-A0AA38S7W9-F1
#
_entry.id   AF-A0AA38S7W9-F1
#
_cell.length_a   1.000
_cell.length_b   1.000
_cell.length_c   1.000
_cell.angle_alpha   90.00
_cell.angle_beta   90.00
_cell.angle_gamma   90.00
#
_symmetry.space_group_name_H-M   'P 1'
#
loop_
_entity.id
_entity.type
_entity.pdbx_description
1 polymer ?
#
loop_
_entity_poly.entity_id
_entity_poly.type
_entity_poly.pdbx_seq_one_letter_code
_entity_poly.pdbx_strand_id
1 'polypeptide(L)'
;MECNGDISFPPATLVELSRYGIRGFTDYFVTMEIGYNLNILMEATGGTGDCKEAGCLADVHKLCPQEQILEGGGGCNSTCQAFDYYCPYGIFCDWNEYNQLSESACPNSERHCAGANYTITFCPNTDAFSIIKLSRKLSSTDYLISYPGDFTLGFFGDNNRYLGIWYTNDVQWRKVWVANPNSSIISPNGTHALSIDPNSGNLIIDVGGKTLMSITDIQVGPNSNLTATLRFDGNFLLINEIDKSILWQSFDHPTNVLLPGMKLGSNIRTGRNWTLTSWLSNEIPDSGAFTLSWELVNGSSQGLMIRQRGKPYWTSGYLNVQAFQYIFALNRPNSQSQYDLSFIYNNEERFLLLDSYSDDSFPMWILTPKGQIIDRNNSSVWTPEFCYGYNLDDGCVDSGLPQCRIEGDEFSERNSEFFPDTTKREIVDNSSLSISDCFMKCWNDCKCVGFNSSTTNGTRCVFWIGSNRFLVNQHDSSIRLGNLFMYFCKVRG
;
A
#
# COMPACT_ATOMS: atom_id res chain seq x y z
N MET A 1 22.94 -18.51 26.75
CA MET A 1 22.79 -18.08 28.16
C MET A 1 21.67 -18.91 28.75
N GLU A 2 21.96 -19.80 29.69
CA GLU A 2 20.91 -20.42 30.51
C GLU A 2 20.63 -19.46 31.68
N CYS A 3 19.40 -18.97 31.78
CA CYS A 3 18.94 -18.28 32.98
C CYS A 3 18.62 -19.34 34.04
N ASN A 4 19.58 -19.60 34.92
CA ASN A 4 19.45 -20.53 36.04
C ASN A 4 18.82 -19.80 37.25
N GLY A 5 17.60 -19.30 37.11
CA GLY A 5 16.90 -18.60 38.19
C GLY A 5 15.45 -18.27 37.85
N ASP A 6 14.57 -18.47 38.83
CA ASP A 6 13.10 -18.27 38.75
C ASP A 6 12.66 -16.80 38.54
N ILE A 7 13.58 -15.87 38.29
CA ILE A 7 13.29 -14.43 38.21
C ILE A 7 14.18 -13.79 37.13
N SER A 8 13.58 -13.43 36.00
CA SER A 8 14.20 -12.53 35.02
C SER A 8 14.34 -11.14 35.62
N PHE A 9 15.53 -10.55 35.60
CA PHE A 9 15.71 -9.13 35.89
C PHE A 9 15.27 -8.32 34.65
N PRO A 10 14.18 -7.54 34.72
CA PRO A 10 13.72 -6.79 33.58
C PRO A 10 14.56 -5.51 33.39
N PRO A 11 14.70 -5.00 32.15
CA PRO A 11 13.96 -5.44 30.97
C PRO A 11 14.58 -6.66 30.28
N ALA A 12 13.73 -7.63 29.94
CA ALA A 12 14.14 -8.86 29.26
C ALA A 12 13.09 -9.29 28.23
N THR A 13 13.49 -9.64 27.01
CA THR A 13 12.57 -10.28 26.06
C THR A 13 12.20 -11.67 26.57
N LEU A 14 10.95 -11.85 26.99
CA LEU A 14 10.46 -13.11 27.55
C LEU A 14 9.90 -14.02 26.45
N VAL A 15 10.31 -15.28 26.48
CA VAL A 15 9.64 -16.36 25.72
C VAL A 15 8.95 -17.26 26.72
N GLU A 16 7.62 -17.24 26.72
CA GLU A 16 6.83 -18.16 27.53
C GLU A 16 6.46 -19.40 26.71
N LEU A 17 6.71 -20.58 27.29
CA LEU A 17 6.33 -21.88 26.74
C LEU A 17 5.38 -22.57 27.72
N SER A 18 4.07 -22.40 27.54
CA SER A 18 3.07 -23.00 28.40
C SER A 18 2.70 -24.40 27.91
N ARG A 19 2.89 -25.40 28.78
CA ARG A 19 2.49 -26.80 28.52
C ARG A 19 1.01 -27.08 28.82
N TYR A 20 0.28 -26.10 29.36
CA TYR A 20 -1.08 -26.27 29.89
C TYR A 20 -2.00 -25.09 29.51
N GLY A 21 -2.25 -24.88 28.21
CA GLY A 21 -3.35 -24.02 27.78
C GLY A 21 -4.72 -24.63 28.14
N ILE A 22 -5.75 -23.80 28.34
CA ILE A 22 -7.11 -24.12 28.83
C ILE A 22 -7.87 -25.15 27.93
N ARG A 23 -7.26 -25.68 26.87
CA ARG A 23 -7.85 -26.68 25.95
C ARG A 23 -6.87 -27.76 25.46
N GLY A 24 -5.74 -27.98 26.14
CA GLY A 24 -4.77 -29.02 25.77
C GLY A 24 -3.80 -28.64 24.64
N PHE A 25 -3.70 -27.35 24.32
CA PHE A 25 -2.66 -26.81 23.44
C PHE A 25 -1.41 -26.42 24.25
N THR A 26 -0.25 -26.51 23.62
CA THR A 26 0.96 -25.82 24.10
C THR A 26 0.89 -24.41 23.52
N ASP A 27 0.90 -23.40 24.38
CA ASP A 27 0.90 -22.00 23.94
C ASP A 27 2.34 -21.50 24.04
N TYR A 28 2.81 -20.79 23.01
CA TYR A 28 4.08 -20.09 23.10
C TYR A 28 3.91 -18.66 22.59
N PHE A 29 4.50 -17.73 23.32
CA PHE A 29 4.47 -16.34 22.93
C PHE A 29 5.73 -15.63 23.42
N VAL A 30 6.12 -14.63 22.63
CA VAL A 30 7.10 -13.63 23.04
C VAL A 30 6.31 -12.46 23.61
N THR A 31 6.57 -12.08 24.86
CA THR A 31 5.90 -10.94 25.48
C THR A 31 6.90 -9.83 25.78
N MET A 32 6.44 -8.60 25.61
CA MET A 32 7.16 -7.38 26.00
C MET A 32 6.69 -6.83 27.36
N GLU A 33 5.84 -7.57 28.07
CA GLU A 33 5.27 -7.16 29.38
C GLU A 33 6.34 -6.95 30.47
N ILE A 34 7.49 -7.61 30.34
CA ILE A 34 8.64 -7.42 31.24
C ILE A 34 9.80 -6.68 30.56
N GLY A 35 9.50 -5.92 29.50
CA GLY A 35 10.46 -5.15 28.71
C GLY A 35 10.97 -5.93 27.50
N TYR A 36 11.82 -5.28 26.71
CA TYR A 36 12.39 -5.86 25.50
C TYR A 36 13.85 -5.44 25.35
N ASN A 37 14.76 -6.39 25.21
CA ASN A 37 16.20 -6.11 25.09
C ASN A 37 16.91 -6.88 23.97
N LEU A 38 16.29 -7.95 23.48
CA LEU A 38 16.89 -8.86 22.52
C LEU A 38 15.86 -9.30 21.48
N ASN A 39 16.26 -9.28 20.21
CA ASN A 39 15.49 -9.86 19.12
C ASN A 39 15.47 -11.37 19.25
N ILE A 40 14.31 -11.98 19.07
CA ILE A 40 14.12 -13.44 19.19
C ILE A 40 13.28 -13.94 18.03
N LEU A 41 13.68 -15.10 17.49
CA LEU A 41 12.93 -15.87 16.50
C LEU A 41 12.78 -17.31 17.01
N MET A 42 11.56 -17.83 16.93
CA MET A 42 11.24 -19.23 17.15
C MET A 42 10.76 -19.86 15.85
N GLU A 43 11.39 -20.95 15.44
CA GLU A 43 11.07 -21.69 14.22
C GLU A 43 10.75 -23.15 14.55
N ALA A 44 9.70 -23.69 13.95
CA ALA A 44 9.43 -25.12 14.02
C ALA A 44 10.46 -25.90 13.19
N THR A 45 11.11 -26.89 13.80
CA THR A 45 12.14 -27.73 13.17
C THR A 45 11.74 -29.20 13.05
N GLY A 46 10.52 -29.56 13.48
CA GLY A 46 9.95 -30.90 13.33
C GLY A 46 8.76 -31.13 14.26
N GLY A 47 8.41 -32.39 14.51
CA GLY A 47 7.27 -32.77 15.34
C GLY A 47 6.00 -33.07 14.52
N THR A 48 4.86 -33.17 15.20
CA THR A 48 3.55 -33.48 14.62
C THR A 48 2.65 -32.26 14.46
N GLY A 49 3.05 -31.11 14.99
CA GLY A 49 2.34 -29.83 14.90
C GLY A 49 2.78 -29.01 13.69
N ASP A 50 1.84 -28.32 13.05
CA ASP A 50 2.10 -27.35 11.97
C ASP A 50 2.25 -25.95 12.57
N CYS A 51 3.42 -25.67 13.14
CA CYS A 51 3.64 -24.49 13.95
C CYS A 51 4.35 -23.38 13.16
N LYS A 52 3.73 -22.20 13.19
CA LYS A 52 4.23 -20.98 12.54
C LYS A 52 5.45 -20.42 13.26
N GLU A 53 6.18 -19.52 12.61
CA GLU A 53 7.24 -18.78 13.28
C GLU A 53 6.64 -17.76 14.25
N ALA A 54 7.26 -17.60 15.42
CA ALA A 54 6.92 -16.54 16.35
C ALA A 54 8.17 -15.79 16.79
N GLY A 55 8.00 -14.52 17.14
CA GLY A 55 9.13 -13.72 17.60
C GLY A 55 8.92 -12.24 17.39
N CYS A 56 9.98 -11.50 17.69
CA CYS A 56 10.05 -10.08 17.41
C CYS A 56 11.47 -9.73 16.95
N LEU A 57 11.58 -9.17 15.75
CA LEU A 57 12.82 -8.69 15.15
C LEU A 57 12.85 -7.18 14.95
N ALA A 58 11.76 -6.50 15.28
CA ALA A 58 11.74 -5.05 15.28
C ALA A 58 12.84 -4.57 16.22
N ASP A 59 13.55 -3.52 15.83
CA ASP A 59 14.43 -2.81 16.75
C ASP A 59 13.54 -1.99 17.68
N VAL A 60 12.94 -2.66 18.68
CA VAL A 60 11.97 -2.06 19.59
C VAL A 60 12.60 -0.86 20.30
N HIS A 61 13.92 -0.81 20.47
CA HIS A 61 14.63 0.37 20.97
C HIS A 61 14.34 1.65 20.19
N LYS A 62 14.18 1.59 18.86
CA LYS A 62 13.80 2.76 18.03
C LYS A 62 12.32 3.13 18.16
N LEU A 63 11.48 2.16 18.51
CA LEU A 63 10.04 2.32 18.65
C LEU A 63 9.63 2.69 20.08
N CYS A 64 10.58 2.71 21.02
CA CYS A 64 10.25 2.92 22.41
C CYS A 64 9.87 4.35 22.72
N PRO A 65 8.77 4.54 23.49
CA PRO A 65 8.47 5.83 24.08
C PRO A 65 9.69 6.35 24.82
N GLN A 66 9.95 7.66 24.73
CA GLN A 66 11.13 8.27 25.35
C GLN A 66 11.21 7.97 26.85
N GLU A 67 10.06 7.83 27.50
CA GLU A 67 9.91 7.54 28.93
C GLU A 67 10.31 6.10 29.32
N GLN A 68 10.43 5.19 28.34
CA GLN A 68 10.72 3.76 28.56
C GLN A 68 12.11 3.33 28.07
N ILE A 69 12.88 4.23 27.45
CA ILE A 69 14.22 3.92 26.99
C ILE A 69 15.12 3.63 28.20
N LEU A 70 15.82 2.51 28.18
CA LEU A 70 16.80 2.15 29.21
C LEU A 70 17.89 3.21 29.35
N GLU A 71 18.20 3.59 30.60
CA GLU A 71 19.41 4.38 30.89
C GLU A 71 20.66 3.57 30.47
N GLY A 72 21.29 3.98 29.38
CA GLY A 72 22.43 3.29 28.76
C GLY A 72 22.14 2.63 27.41
N GLY A 73 20.88 2.63 26.96
CA GLY A 73 20.45 2.04 25.68
C GLY A 73 20.36 0.50 25.71
N GLY A 74 20.01 -0.10 24.57
CA GLY A 74 20.02 -1.56 24.39
C GLY A 74 18.73 -2.29 24.78
N GLY A 75 17.66 -1.55 25.07
CA GLY A 75 16.33 -2.13 25.29
C GLY A 75 15.33 -1.11 25.82
N CYS A 76 14.14 -1.61 26.14
CA CYS A 76 13.02 -0.83 26.62
C CYS A 76 12.46 -1.44 27.88
N ASN A 77 12.28 -0.58 28.89
CA ASN A 77 11.60 -0.92 30.11
C ASN A 77 10.15 -1.29 29.83
N SER A 78 9.62 -2.24 30.60
CA SER A 78 8.18 -2.39 30.63
C SER A 78 7.56 -1.13 31.22
N THR A 79 6.30 -0.92 30.90
CA THR A 79 5.67 0.30 31.39
C THR A 79 5.48 0.33 32.91
N CYS A 80 5.37 -0.84 33.53
CA CYS A 80 5.35 -0.96 35.00
C CYS A 80 6.66 -0.46 35.62
N GLN A 81 7.79 -0.69 34.95
CA GLN A 81 9.10 -0.19 35.38
C GLN A 81 9.29 1.29 35.08
N ALA A 82 8.79 1.77 33.94
CA ALA A 82 8.96 3.16 33.53
C ALA A 82 8.14 4.16 34.35
N PHE A 83 6.96 3.76 34.84
CA PHE A 83 6.03 4.66 35.53
C PHE A 83 5.76 4.27 36.99
N ASP A 84 6.52 3.32 37.56
CA ASP A 84 6.46 2.93 38.98
C ASP A 84 5.04 2.55 39.47
N TYR A 85 4.21 2.04 38.55
CA TYR A 85 2.86 1.59 38.89
C TYR A 85 2.95 0.27 39.67
N TYR A 86 2.47 0.28 40.91
CA TYR A 86 2.30 -0.91 41.72
C TYR A 86 1.23 -1.81 41.06
N CYS A 87 1.61 -2.84 40.28
CA CYS A 87 0.64 -3.83 39.78
C CYS A 87 0.15 -4.67 40.99
N PRO A 88 -1.12 -4.58 41.41
CA PRO A 88 -1.60 -5.20 42.65
C PRO A 88 -1.69 -6.73 42.56
N TYR A 89 -1.63 -7.27 41.34
CA TYR A 89 -1.59 -8.69 41.04
C TYR A 89 -0.47 -8.86 40.04
N GLY A 90 0.66 -9.42 40.49
CA GLY A 90 1.87 -9.57 39.68
C GLY A 90 1.55 -9.96 38.23
N ILE A 91 2.19 -9.24 37.31
CA ILE A 91 2.19 -9.40 35.85
C ILE A 91 1.09 -8.61 35.10
N PHE A 92 -0.11 -8.38 35.66
CA PHE A 92 -1.17 -7.71 34.90
C PHE A 92 -1.41 -6.27 35.38
N CYS A 93 -1.02 -5.32 34.53
CA CYS A 93 -1.42 -3.92 34.63
C CYS A 93 -2.47 -3.62 33.52
N ASP A 94 -3.39 -2.67 33.75
CA ASP A 94 -4.52 -2.37 32.84
C ASP A 94 -4.03 -1.47 31.68
N TRP A 95 -4.01 -1.98 30.44
CA TRP A 95 -3.18 -1.47 29.34
C TRP A 95 -3.93 -1.32 28.00
N ASN A 96 -4.30 -0.09 27.60
CA ASN A 96 -4.93 0.16 26.29
C ASN A 96 -4.01 0.80 25.22
N GLU A 97 -3.01 1.60 25.59
CA GLU A 97 -2.09 2.23 24.60
C GLU A 97 -0.83 1.41 24.30
N TYR A 98 -0.35 0.57 25.23
CA TYR A 98 0.92 -0.15 25.08
C TYR A 98 0.79 -1.56 24.48
N ASN A 99 -0.33 -2.27 24.72
CA ASN A 99 -0.64 -3.49 23.97
C ASN A 99 -0.63 -3.22 22.47
N GLN A 100 -1.04 -2.03 22.04
CA GLN A 100 -0.94 -1.61 20.65
C GLN A 100 0.50 -1.52 20.16
N LEU A 101 1.46 -1.02 20.97
CA LEU A 101 2.87 -0.98 20.58
C LEU A 101 3.44 -2.39 20.46
N SER A 102 3.08 -3.30 21.37
CA SER A 102 3.57 -4.67 21.34
C SER A 102 3.01 -5.49 20.19
N GLU A 103 1.70 -5.39 19.96
CA GLU A 103 1.03 -6.04 18.83
C GLU A 103 1.45 -5.43 17.48
N SER A 104 1.72 -4.12 17.41
CA SER A 104 2.17 -3.47 16.15
C SER A 104 3.65 -3.68 15.86
N ALA A 105 4.54 -3.60 16.85
CA ALA A 105 5.98 -3.79 16.67
C ALA A 105 6.32 -5.28 16.48
N CYS A 106 5.56 -6.17 17.12
CA CYS A 106 5.82 -7.60 17.12
C CYS A 106 4.53 -8.40 16.79
N PRO A 107 3.93 -8.28 15.58
CA PRO A 107 2.64 -8.90 15.25
C PRO A 107 2.67 -10.44 15.17
N ASN A 108 3.87 -11.02 15.17
CA ASN A 108 4.10 -12.46 15.21
C ASN A 108 4.52 -12.95 16.61
N SER A 109 4.38 -12.13 17.64
CA SER A 109 4.86 -12.47 18.99
C SER A 109 4.04 -13.56 19.66
N GLU A 110 2.72 -13.61 19.44
CA GLU A 110 1.81 -14.59 20.04
C GLU A 110 1.31 -15.64 19.02
N ARG A 111 1.52 -16.93 19.32
CA ARG A 111 1.08 -18.05 18.48
C ARG A 111 0.64 -19.28 19.30
N HIS A 112 -0.56 -19.77 19.02
CA HIS A 112 -1.03 -21.04 19.58
C HIS A 112 -0.58 -22.21 18.71
N CYS A 113 0.24 -23.13 19.22
CA CYS A 113 0.53 -24.37 18.50
C CYS A 113 0.99 -25.54 19.39
N ALA A 114 0.35 -26.69 19.18
CA ALA A 114 0.69 -27.92 19.88
C ALA A 114 1.51 -28.88 19.01
N GLY A 115 2.51 -29.54 19.61
CA GLY A 115 3.12 -30.74 19.06
C GLY A 115 4.28 -30.56 18.08
N ALA A 116 4.85 -29.37 17.91
CA ALA A 116 6.11 -29.20 17.17
C ALA A 116 7.34 -29.18 18.08
N ASN A 117 8.48 -29.53 17.49
CA ASN A 117 9.81 -29.23 18.01
C ASN A 117 10.21 -27.84 17.51
N TYR A 118 10.90 -27.06 18.35
CA TYR A 118 11.27 -25.68 18.03
C TYR A 118 12.76 -25.43 18.21
N THR A 119 13.26 -24.46 17.45
CA THR A 119 14.56 -23.83 17.67
C THR A 119 14.34 -22.37 17.98
N ILE A 120 14.92 -21.91 19.10
CA ILE A 120 14.89 -20.51 19.54
C ILE A 120 16.24 -19.90 19.17
N THR A 121 16.20 -18.86 18.34
CA THR A 121 17.38 -18.09 17.95
C THR A 121 17.31 -16.71 18.61
N PHE A 122 18.28 -16.42 19.45
CA PHE A 122 18.49 -15.11 20.04
C PHE A 122 19.41 -14.28 19.13
N CYS A 123 19.11 -13.00 18.95
CA CYS A 123 19.76 -12.14 17.95
C CYS A 123 19.83 -12.81 16.58
N PRO A 124 18.70 -13.32 16.03
CA PRO A 124 18.69 -13.89 14.70
C PRO A 124 19.07 -12.81 13.69
N ASN A 125 19.49 -13.24 12.49
CA ASN A 125 19.70 -12.29 11.41
C ASN A 125 18.43 -11.44 11.23
N THR A 126 18.63 -10.13 11.14
CA THR A 126 17.59 -9.10 11.07
C THR A 126 16.53 -9.34 10.00
N ASP A 127 16.86 -10.16 9.01
CA ASP A 127 16.09 -10.37 7.79
C ASP A 127 15.21 -11.65 7.88
N ALA A 128 15.17 -12.35 9.02
CA ALA A 128 14.46 -13.63 9.12
C ALA A 128 12.94 -13.51 8.85
N PHE A 129 12.29 -12.41 9.25
CA PHE A 129 10.87 -12.14 8.93
C PHE A 129 10.67 -11.45 7.58
N SER A 130 11.75 -11.12 6.87
CA SER A 130 11.67 -10.50 5.55
C SER A 130 11.93 -11.48 4.41
N ILE A 131 12.23 -12.76 4.71
CA ILE A 131 12.68 -13.76 3.73
C ILE A 131 11.73 -14.97 3.63
N ILE A 132 11.40 -15.39 2.41
CA ILE A 132 10.86 -16.71 2.07
C ILE A 132 11.96 -17.54 1.40
N LYS A 133 12.15 -18.77 1.87
CA LYS A 133 13.04 -19.78 1.28
C LYS A 133 12.22 -20.84 0.54
N LEU A 134 12.87 -21.64 -0.32
CA LEU A 134 12.23 -22.68 -1.16
C LEU A 134 11.30 -23.65 -0.39
N SER A 135 11.65 -24.00 0.85
CA SER A 135 10.87 -24.92 1.69
C SER A 135 9.76 -24.25 2.50
N ARG A 136 9.61 -22.93 2.39
CA ARG A 136 8.66 -22.14 3.19
C ARG A 136 7.60 -21.52 2.30
N LYS A 137 6.45 -21.28 2.92
CA LYS A 137 5.32 -20.60 2.31
C LYS A 137 4.82 -19.53 3.25
N LEU A 138 4.42 -18.40 2.69
CA LEU A 138 3.67 -17.38 3.42
C LEU A 138 2.18 -17.70 3.27
N SER A 139 1.53 -18.13 4.36
CA SER A 139 0.11 -18.49 4.33
C SER A 139 -0.78 -17.25 4.20
N SER A 140 -2.07 -17.46 3.91
CA SER A 140 -3.04 -16.38 3.72
C SER A 140 -3.14 -15.40 4.89
N THR A 141 -2.80 -15.81 6.11
CA THR A 141 -2.91 -14.98 7.32
C THR A 141 -1.57 -14.47 7.83
N ASP A 142 -0.48 -14.85 7.18
CA ASP A 142 0.87 -14.47 7.59
C ASP A 142 1.36 -13.25 6.80
N TYR A 143 2.37 -12.59 7.37
CA TYR A 143 2.99 -11.41 6.78
C TYR A 143 4.52 -11.54 6.80
N LEU A 144 5.14 -11.02 5.76
CA LEU A 144 6.56 -10.68 5.71
C LEU A 144 6.73 -9.23 6.16
N ILE A 145 7.73 -8.94 6.98
CA ILE A 145 8.00 -7.60 7.51
C ILE A 145 9.44 -7.25 7.14
N SER A 146 9.64 -6.08 6.52
CA SER A 146 10.99 -5.60 6.17
C SER A 146 11.78 -5.29 7.44
N TYR A 147 13.09 -5.38 7.38
CA TYR A 147 13.93 -4.78 8.41
C TYR A 147 14.11 -3.29 8.10
N PRO A 148 13.90 -2.35 9.04
CA PRO A 148 13.67 -2.53 10.48
C PRO A 148 12.19 -2.67 10.91
N GLY A 149 11.24 -2.62 9.99
CA GLY A 149 9.81 -2.80 10.30
C GLY A 149 8.88 -1.95 9.44
N ASP A 150 9.41 -1.16 8.50
CA ASP A 150 8.67 -0.09 7.83
C ASP A 150 7.62 -0.59 6.83
N PHE A 151 7.86 -1.75 6.22
CA PHE A 151 7.00 -2.33 5.20
C PHE A 151 6.53 -3.73 5.59
N THR A 152 5.27 -4.00 5.28
CA THR A 152 4.65 -5.32 5.43
C THR A 152 4.20 -5.82 4.06
N LEU A 153 4.44 -7.09 3.77
CA LEU A 153 3.91 -7.81 2.62
C LEU A 153 2.98 -8.94 3.11
N GLY A 154 1.81 -9.05 2.50
CA GLY A 154 0.91 -10.17 2.77
C GLY A 154 -0.38 -10.11 1.97
N PHE A 155 -1.29 -11.03 2.29
CA PHE A 155 -2.58 -11.13 1.61
C PHE A 155 -3.63 -10.22 2.24
N PHE A 156 -4.39 -9.50 1.42
CA PHE A 156 -5.45 -8.58 1.85
C PHE A 156 -6.72 -8.74 1.02
N GLY A 157 -7.81 -8.11 1.48
CA GLY A 157 -9.15 -8.22 0.89
C GLY A 157 -9.99 -9.31 1.54
N ASP A 158 -11.30 -9.26 1.28
CA ASP A 158 -12.28 -10.18 1.87
C ASP A 158 -12.58 -11.33 0.90
N ASN A 159 -13.56 -11.14 0.00
CA ASN A 159 -13.97 -12.14 -0.99
C ASN A 159 -12.96 -12.27 -2.14
N ASN A 160 -12.39 -11.14 -2.55
CA ASN A 160 -11.36 -11.05 -3.57
C ASN A 160 -10.03 -10.76 -2.88
N ARG A 161 -9.16 -11.76 -2.84
CA ARG A 161 -7.87 -11.67 -2.13
C ARG A 161 -6.77 -11.22 -3.07
N TYR A 162 -5.83 -10.43 -2.57
CA TYR A 162 -4.67 -9.93 -3.31
C TYR A 162 -3.43 -10.03 -2.45
N LEU A 163 -2.27 -10.18 -3.09
CA LEU A 163 -0.97 -10.04 -2.43
C LEU A 163 -0.46 -8.61 -2.64
N GLY A 164 -0.06 -7.94 -1.58
CA GLY A 164 0.44 -6.58 -1.69
C GLY A 164 1.45 -6.20 -0.60
N ILE A 165 1.99 -4.99 -0.76
CA ILE A 165 2.91 -4.36 0.18
C ILE A 165 2.26 -3.08 0.70
N TRP A 166 2.46 -2.75 1.97
CA TRP A 166 2.03 -1.50 2.60
C TRP A 166 3.05 -1.07 3.64
N TYR A 167 2.97 0.20 4.06
CA TYR A 167 3.68 0.66 5.23
C TYR A 167 3.05 0.08 6.49
N THR A 168 3.84 -0.55 7.35
CA THR A 168 3.37 -1.27 8.55
C THR A 168 2.55 -0.36 9.47
N ASN A 169 2.98 0.90 9.60
CA ASN A 169 2.39 1.88 10.52
C ASN A 169 1.44 2.88 9.84
N ASP A 170 1.02 2.65 8.59
CA ASP A 170 0.00 3.50 7.95
C ASP A 170 -1.40 3.15 8.47
N VAL A 171 -2.00 4.04 9.25
CA VAL A 171 -3.36 3.88 9.81
C VAL A 171 -4.45 3.71 8.76
N GLN A 172 -4.20 4.12 7.51
CA GLN A 172 -5.13 3.91 6.39
C GLN A 172 -4.90 2.57 5.66
N TRP A 173 -3.86 1.82 6.06
CA TRP A 173 -3.52 0.50 5.53
C TRP A 173 -3.35 0.49 4.00
N ARG A 174 -2.92 1.61 3.41
CA ARG A 174 -2.86 1.76 1.95
C ARG A 174 -1.81 0.84 1.36
N LYS A 175 -2.20 0.19 0.26
CA LYS A 175 -1.30 -0.71 -0.46
C LYS A 175 -0.48 0.11 -1.44
N VAL A 176 0.84 0.01 -1.30
CA VAL A 176 1.82 0.70 -2.14
C VAL A 176 2.25 -0.16 -3.33
N TRP A 177 1.96 -1.46 -3.28
CA TRP A 177 2.20 -2.38 -4.39
C TRP A 177 1.24 -3.57 -4.32
N VAL A 178 0.89 -4.13 -5.48
CA VAL A 178 0.01 -5.30 -5.61
C VAL A 178 0.59 -6.25 -6.67
N ALA A 179 0.75 -7.53 -6.32
CA ALA A 179 1.36 -8.52 -7.22
C ALA A 179 0.43 -8.97 -8.34
N ASN A 180 -0.86 -9.08 -8.04
CA ASN A 180 -1.87 -9.68 -8.91
C ASN A 180 -3.02 -8.72 -9.24
N PRO A 181 -2.74 -7.51 -9.78
CA PRO A 181 -3.81 -6.62 -10.24
C PRO A 181 -4.62 -7.31 -11.35
N ASN A 182 -5.95 -7.19 -11.33
CA ASN A 182 -6.88 -7.85 -12.26
C ASN A 182 -7.02 -9.37 -12.14
N SER A 183 -6.31 -10.01 -11.21
CA SER A 183 -6.34 -11.47 -11.01
C SER A 183 -6.58 -11.79 -9.55
N SER A 184 -7.76 -11.42 -9.04
CA SER A 184 -8.11 -11.68 -7.64
C SER A 184 -8.07 -13.18 -7.33
N ILE A 185 -7.65 -13.49 -6.11
CA ILE A 185 -7.59 -14.86 -5.61
C ILE A 185 -8.94 -15.17 -4.98
N ILE A 186 -9.65 -16.13 -5.57
CA ILE A 186 -10.90 -16.66 -5.03
C ILE A 186 -10.57 -17.98 -4.34
N SER A 187 -10.52 -17.97 -3.01
CA SER A 187 -10.11 -19.12 -2.20
C SER A 187 -11.14 -19.36 -1.08
N PRO A 188 -12.13 -20.26 -1.27
CA PRO A 188 -13.23 -20.49 -0.34
C PRO A 188 -12.80 -20.83 1.10
N ASN A 189 -11.61 -21.41 1.27
CA ASN A 189 -11.12 -21.92 2.56
C ASN A 189 -9.85 -21.22 3.06
N GLY A 190 -9.44 -20.10 2.45
CA GLY A 190 -8.19 -19.42 2.82
C GLY A 190 -6.92 -20.25 2.60
N THR A 191 -6.96 -21.34 1.84
CA THR A 191 -5.81 -22.24 1.61
C THR A 191 -4.83 -21.72 0.56
N HIS A 192 -4.71 -20.40 0.42
CA HIS A 192 -3.79 -19.77 -0.51
C HIS A 192 -2.49 -19.38 0.18
N ALA A 193 -1.38 -19.53 -0.52
CA ALA A 193 -0.07 -19.19 0.00
C ALA A 193 0.87 -18.69 -1.10
N LEU A 194 1.80 -17.82 -0.72
CA LEU A 194 2.92 -17.39 -1.56
C LEU A 194 4.11 -18.31 -1.28
N SER A 195 4.75 -18.83 -2.33
CA SER A 195 5.94 -19.68 -2.19
C SER A 195 6.82 -19.61 -3.43
N ILE A 196 8.01 -20.20 -3.35
CA ILE A 196 8.91 -20.37 -4.50
C ILE A 196 8.72 -21.80 -5.02
N ASP A 197 8.36 -21.95 -6.29
CA ASP A 197 8.20 -23.27 -6.91
C ASP A 197 9.56 -23.99 -7.00
N PRO A 198 9.73 -25.17 -6.38
CA PRO A 198 11.00 -25.88 -6.36
C PRO A 198 11.45 -26.37 -7.74
N ASN A 199 10.55 -26.46 -8.73
CA ASN A 199 10.89 -26.97 -10.06
C ASN A 199 11.38 -25.87 -11.00
N SER A 200 10.72 -24.71 -11.00
CA SER A 200 11.05 -23.59 -11.89
C SER A 200 11.84 -22.47 -11.23
N GLY A 201 11.77 -22.35 -9.90
CA GLY A 201 12.28 -21.22 -9.13
C GLY A 201 11.33 -20.02 -9.09
N ASN A 202 10.17 -20.08 -9.75
CA ASN A 202 9.25 -18.94 -9.81
C ASN A 202 8.60 -18.64 -8.45
N LEU A 203 8.41 -17.36 -8.16
CA LEU A 203 7.46 -16.93 -7.12
C LEU A 203 6.04 -17.20 -7.61
N ILE A 204 5.31 -18.02 -6.85
CA ILE A 204 3.98 -18.49 -7.21
C ILE A 204 2.99 -18.28 -6.07
N ILE A 205 1.72 -18.14 -6.44
CA ILE A 205 0.60 -18.23 -5.51
C ILE A 205 -0.06 -19.58 -5.71
N ASP A 206 -0.05 -20.42 -4.67
CA ASP A 206 -0.71 -21.71 -4.66
C ASP A 206 -2.06 -21.65 -3.94
N VAL A 207 -3.03 -22.44 -4.39
CA VAL A 207 -4.33 -22.62 -3.74
C VAL A 207 -4.60 -24.11 -3.60
N GLY A 208 -4.60 -24.63 -2.37
CA GLY A 208 -4.84 -26.04 -2.11
C GLY A 208 -3.81 -26.97 -2.77
N GLY A 209 -2.55 -26.52 -2.84
CA GLY A 209 -1.44 -27.29 -3.42
C GLY A 209 -1.34 -27.26 -4.95
N LYS A 210 -2.16 -26.45 -5.63
CA LYS A 210 -2.05 -26.19 -7.07
C LYS A 210 -1.63 -24.75 -7.31
N THR A 211 -0.69 -24.54 -8.23
CA THR A 211 -0.31 -23.20 -8.69
C THR A 211 -1.50 -22.52 -9.35
N LEU A 212 -1.96 -21.40 -8.78
CA LEU A 212 -3.00 -20.56 -9.37
C LEU A 212 -2.38 -19.59 -10.39
N MET A 213 -1.28 -18.94 -10.01
CA MET A 213 -0.55 -18.01 -10.86
C MET A 213 0.92 -17.88 -10.46
N SER A 214 1.73 -17.43 -11.41
CA SER A 214 3.14 -17.09 -11.22
C SER A 214 3.29 -15.57 -11.21
N ILE A 215 3.99 -15.04 -10.20
CA ILE A 215 4.34 -13.61 -10.09
C ILE A 215 5.55 -13.29 -10.96
N THR A 216 6.45 -14.26 -11.10
CA THR A 216 7.67 -14.16 -11.92
C THR A 216 7.61 -15.12 -13.11
N ASP A 217 8.44 -14.83 -14.10
CA ASP A 217 8.76 -15.73 -15.21
C ASP A 217 10.28 -15.86 -15.32
N ILE A 218 10.83 -16.77 -14.52
CA ILE A 218 12.26 -17.11 -14.47
C ILE A 218 12.49 -18.58 -14.79
N GLN A 219 13.69 -18.89 -15.27
CA GLN A 219 14.09 -20.22 -15.76
C GLN A 219 15.43 -20.63 -15.14
N VAL A 220 15.46 -20.83 -13.82
CA VAL A 220 16.70 -21.15 -13.07
C VAL A 220 16.89 -22.66 -12.89
N GLY A 221 15.85 -23.46 -13.17
CA GLY A 221 15.86 -24.91 -13.04
C GLY A 221 15.54 -25.39 -11.61
N PRO A 222 15.52 -26.71 -11.38
CA PRO A 222 15.03 -27.28 -10.13
C PRO A 222 16.01 -27.09 -8.96
N ASN A 223 15.47 -26.89 -7.76
CA ASN A 223 16.19 -26.78 -6.48
C ASN A 223 17.29 -25.71 -6.45
N SER A 224 17.10 -24.62 -7.18
CA SER A 224 17.97 -23.44 -7.10
C SER A 224 17.93 -22.82 -5.69
N ASN A 225 19.09 -22.37 -5.19
CA ASN A 225 19.19 -21.71 -3.90
C ASN A 225 18.67 -20.26 -4.02
N LEU A 226 17.35 -20.10 -3.89
CA LEU A 226 16.65 -18.83 -4.03
C LEU A 226 16.04 -18.37 -2.72
N THR A 227 16.01 -17.05 -2.55
CA THR A 227 15.29 -16.36 -1.49
C THR A 227 14.41 -15.27 -2.07
N ALA A 228 13.24 -15.06 -1.48
CA ALA A 228 12.41 -13.91 -1.77
C ALA A 228 12.40 -12.98 -0.55
N THR A 229 12.86 -11.74 -0.72
CA THR A 229 13.23 -10.85 0.38
C THR A 229 12.54 -9.49 0.27
N LEU A 230 11.84 -9.05 1.32
CA LEU A 230 11.27 -7.70 1.43
C LEU A 230 12.29 -6.74 2.06
N ARG A 231 12.75 -5.75 1.32
CA ARG A 231 13.76 -4.80 1.78
C ARG A 231 13.17 -3.60 2.54
N PHE A 232 14.06 -2.89 3.24
CA PHE A 232 13.74 -1.68 4.01
C PHE A 232 13.10 -0.57 3.19
N ASP A 233 13.34 -0.54 1.88
CA ASP A 233 12.77 0.43 0.93
C ASP A 233 11.41 -0.02 0.37
N GLY A 234 10.89 -1.18 0.79
CA GLY A 234 9.65 -1.75 0.30
C GLY A 234 9.81 -2.55 -1.01
N ASN A 235 11.04 -2.70 -1.52
CA ASN A 235 11.31 -3.50 -2.70
C ASN A 235 11.32 -5.00 -2.34
N PHE A 236 10.50 -5.79 -3.03
CA PHE A 236 10.44 -7.24 -2.86
C PHE A 236 11.26 -7.91 -3.96
N LEU A 237 12.32 -8.61 -3.56
CA LEU A 237 13.33 -9.17 -4.45
C LEU A 237 13.23 -10.70 -4.51
N LEU A 238 13.57 -11.28 -5.67
CA LEU A 238 13.91 -12.70 -5.79
C LEU A 238 15.40 -12.79 -6.11
N ILE A 239 16.17 -13.41 -5.23
CA ILE A 239 17.64 -13.40 -5.27
C ILE A 239 18.16 -14.82 -5.44
N ASN A 240 19.17 -14.98 -6.29
CA ASN A 240 19.99 -16.18 -6.32
C ASN A 240 21.08 -16.07 -5.26
N GLU A 241 21.04 -16.94 -4.26
CA GLU A 241 21.95 -16.87 -3.11
C GLU A 241 23.38 -17.32 -3.44
N ILE A 242 23.59 -17.95 -4.60
CA ILE A 242 24.92 -18.43 -5.03
C ILE A 242 25.79 -17.26 -5.52
N ASP A 243 25.25 -16.45 -6.43
CA ASP A 243 25.96 -15.33 -7.07
C ASP A 243 25.47 -13.95 -6.62
N LYS A 244 24.45 -13.92 -5.74
CA LYS A 244 23.78 -12.71 -5.24
C LYS A 244 23.14 -11.87 -6.33
N SER A 245 22.82 -12.47 -7.48
CA SER A 245 22.11 -11.80 -8.56
C SER A 245 20.63 -11.60 -8.21
N ILE A 246 20.11 -10.41 -8.53
CA ILE A 246 18.69 -10.10 -8.44
C ILE A 246 18.03 -10.62 -9.72
N LEU A 247 17.18 -11.64 -9.57
CA LEU A 247 16.47 -12.27 -10.68
C LEU A 247 15.17 -11.54 -11.02
N TRP A 248 14.52 -10.97 -10.00
CA TRP A 248 13.29 -10.20 -10.13
C TRP A 248 13.14 -9.21 -8.96
N GLN A 249 12.44 -8.10 -9.19
CA GLN A 249 12.14 -7.10 -8.16
C GLN A 249 10.78 -6.43 -8.38
N SER A 250 10.05 -6.12 -7.30
CA SER A 250 8.73 -5.49 -7.37
C SER A 250 8.78 -4.06 -7.91
N PHE A 251 9.88 -3.33 -7.67
CA PHE A 251 10.06 -1.95 -8.15
C PHE A 251 10.05 -1.83 -9.67
N ASP A 252 10.32 -2.92 -10.37
CA ASP A 252 10.22 -2.97 -11.81
C ASP A 252 8.81 -3.22 -12.35
N HIS A 253 7.84 -3.47 -11.46
CA HIS A 253 6.44 -3.75 -11.74
C HIS A 253 5.54 -2.83 -10.90
N PRO A 254 5.62 -1.49 -11.07
CA PRO A 254 4.82 -0.54 -10.31
C PRO A 254 3.32 -0.74 -10.54
N THR A 255 2.51 -0.39 -9.53
CA THR A 255 1.04 -0.32 -9.63
C THR A 255 0.59 1.15 -9.74
N ASN A 256 -0.14 1.67 -8.76
CA ASN A 256 -0.63 3.04 -8.72
C ASN A 256 0.26 3.98 -7.88
N VAL A 257 1.28 3.46 -7.21
CA VAL A 257 2.13 4.21 -6.29
C VAL A 257 3.58 4.23 -6.79
N LEU A 258 4.24 5.39 -6.66
CA LEU A 258 5.68 5.55 -6.83
C LEU A 258 6.29 5.83 -5.46
N LEU A 259 7.12 4.91 -4.98
CA LEU A 259 7.92 5.02 -3.75
C LEU A 259 9.31 5.58 -4.06
N PRO A 260 10.03 6.11 -3.04
CA PRO A 260 11.43 6.44 -3.21
C PRO A 260 12.25 5.25 -3.72
N GLY A 261 13.18 5.53 -4.64
CA GLY A 261 13.99 4.51 -5.31
C GLY A 261 13.30 3.77 -6.47
N MET A 262 11.99 3.94 -6.67
CA MET A 262 11.31 3.45 -7.87
C MET A 262 11.58 4.37 -9.08
N LYS A 263 11.66 3.77 -10.26
CA LYS A 263 11.84 4.49 -11.53
C LYS A 263 10.48 4.73 -12.20
N LEU A 264 10.31 5.89 -12.83
CA LEU A 264 9.21 6.19 -13.74
C LEU A 264 9.79 6.61 -15.10
N GLY A 265 9.53 5.87 -16.17
CA GLY A 265 10.12 6.10 -17.49
C GLY A 265 10.48 4.81 -18.19
N SER A 266 11.59 4.76 -18.93
CA SER A 266 11.94 3.58 -19.71
C SER A 266 13.43 3.30 -19.78
N ASN A 267 13.76 2.02 -19.91
CA ASN A 267 15.08 1.54 -20.33
C ASN A 267 15.00 1.15 -21.81
N ILE A 268 15.70 1.91 -22.64
CA ILE A 268 15.69 1.79 -24.10
C ILE A 268 16.40 0.50 -24.53
N ARG A 269 17.44 0.08 -23.80
CA ARG A 269 18.23 -1.11 -24.11
C ARG A 269 17.45 -2.40 -23.88
N THR A 270 16.70 -2.48 -22.78
CA THR A 270 15.91 -3.68 -22.42
C THR A 270 14.47 -3.61 -22.92
N GLY A 271 14.00 -2.45 -23.36
CA GLY A 271 12.61 -2.20 -23.70
C GLY A 271 11.68 -2.10 -22.48
N ARG A 272 12.23 -2.08 -21.27
CA ARG A 272 11.43 -2.01 -20.03
C ARG A 272 10.81 -0.63 -19.88
N ASN A 273 9.53 -0.60 -19.52
CA ASN A 273 8.79 0.63 -19.26
C ASN A 273 8.25 0.58 -17.83
N TRP A 274 8.51 1.63 -17.06
CA TRP A 274 8.00 1.85 -15.72
C TRP A 274 6.96 2.95 -15.77
N THR A 275 5.69 2.56 -15.64
CA THR A 275 4.53 3.46 -15.69
C THR A 275 3.60 3.11 -14.55
N LEU A 276 3.04 4.12 -13.88
CA LEU A 276 1.98 3.85 -12.91
C LEU A 276 0.65 3.64 -13.65
N THR A 277 -0.19 2.78 -13.09
CA THR A 277 -1.57 2.59 -13.51
C THR A 277 -2.47 2.79 -12.29
N SER A 278 -3.44 3.70 -12.38
CA SER A 278 -4.38 3.94 -11.29
C SER A 278 -5.13 2.68 -10.96
N TRP A 279 -5.62 2.55 -9.73
CA TRP A 279 -6.65 1.56 -9.43
C TRP A 279 -7.97 1.92 -10.10
N LEU A 280 -8.84 0.92 -10.24
CA LEU A 280 -10.18 1.06 -10.80
C LEU A 280 -11.05 1.92 -9.88
N SER A 281 -10.89 1.72 -8.56
CA SER A 281 -11.47 2.56 -7.51
C SER A 281 -10.55 2.55 -6.29
N ASN A 282 -10.91 3.30 -5.25
CA ASN A 282 -10.12 3.30 -4.01
C ASN A 282 -10.18 1.94 -3.27
N GLU A 283 -11.12 1.06 -3.62
CA GLU A 283 -11.30 -0.25 -2.99
C GLU A 283 -10.88 -1.43 -3.90
N ILE A 284 -10.82 -1.22 -5.22
CA ILE A 284 -10.56 -2.28 -6.19
C ILE A 284 -9.22 -2.03 -6.88
N PRO A 285 -8.18 -2.85 -6.61
CA PRO A 285 -6.82 -2.67 -7.12
C PRO A 285 -6.64 -3.08 -8.59
N ASP A 286 -7.70 -3.50 -9.26
CA ASP A 286 -7.70 -3.73 -10.70
C ASP A 286 -7.28 -2.47 -11.46
N SER A 287 -6.75 -2.64 -12.65
CA SER A 287 -6.25 -1.55 -13.49
C SER A 287 -7.39 -0.60 -13.87
N GLY A 288 -7.25 0.65 -13.43
CA GLY A 288 -8.17 1.73 -13.70
C GLY A 288 -7.94 2.42 -15.04
N ALA A 289 -8.56 3.59 -15.18
CA ALA A 289 -8.57 4.32 -16.45
C ALA A 289 -7.27 5.11 -16.70
N PHE A 290 -6.49 5.45 -15.68
CA PHE A 290 -5.37 6.36 -15.82
C PHE A 290 -4.02 5.65 -15.77
N THR A 291 -3.10 6.14 -16.59
CA THR A 291 -1.68 5.78 -16.54
C THR A 291 -0.84 7.03 -16.43
N LEU A 292 0.26 6.96 -15.67
CA LEU A 292 1.25 8.01 -15.52
C LEU A 292 2.58 7.53 -16.09
N SER A 293 3.20 8.37 -16.93
CA SER A 293 4.45 8.06 -17.60
C SER A 293 5.39 9.26 -17.61
N TRP A 294 6.69 8.98 -17.71
CA TRP A 294 7.74 9.97 -17.95
C TRP A 294 8.13 9.93 -19.43
N GLU A 295 7.65 10.90 -20.21
CA GLU A 295 7.84 10.93 -21.66
C GLU A 295 8.14 12.34 -22.20
N LEU A 296 8.45 12.43 -23.50
CA LEU A 296 8.66 13.71 -24.17
C LEU A 296 7.32 14.41 -24.39
N VAL A 297 7.12 15.53 -23.70
CA VAL A 297 5.99 16.43 -23.89
C VAL A 297 6.29 17.31 -25.10
N ASN A 298 5.38 17.32 -26.07
CA ASN A 298 5.48 18.10 -27.33
C ASN A 298 6.79 17.90 -28.10
N GLY A 299 7.41 16.71 -27.97
CA GLY A 299 8.66 16.34 -28.66
C GLY A 299 9.91 17.11 -28.23
N SER A 300 9.83 17.93 -27.17
CA SER A 300 10.86 18.94 -26.88
C SER A 300 11.45 18.84 -25.47
N SER A 301 10.62 18.60 -24.45
CA SER A 301 11.09 18.46 -23.06
C SER A 301 10.44 17.26 -22.39
N GLN A 302 11.14 16.67 -21.43
CA GLN A 302 10.56 15.62 -20.61
C GLN A 302 9.57 16.19 -19.61
N GLY A 303 8.53 15.41 -19.33
CA GLY A 303 7.54 15.72 -18.32
C GLY A 303 6.69 14.51 -18.00
N LEU A 304 5.84 14.68 -16.99
CA LEU A 304 4.83 13.70 -16.63
C LEU A 304 3.66 13.81 -17.60
N MET A 305 3.21 12.67 -18.12
CA MET A 305 1.99 12.56 -18.91
C MET A 305 1.03 11.59 -18.22
N ILE A 306 -0.18 12.08 -17.93
CA ILE A 306 -1.31 11.26 -17.54
C ILE A 306 -2.14 10.97 -18.79
N ARG A 307 -2.42 9.70 -19.03
CA ARG A 307 -3.32 9.25 -20.10
C ARG A 307 -4.55 8.57 -19.51
N GLN A 308 -5.73 8.95 -19.97
CA GLN A 308 -6.98 8.26 -19.68
C GLN A 308 -7.31 7.31 -20.83
N ARG A 309 -7.39 6.00 -20.56
CA ARG A 309 -7.66 4.94 -21.56
C ARG A 309 -6.76 5.08 -22.80
N GLY A 310 -5.48 5.42 -22.57
CA GLY A 310 -4.45 5.60 -23.60
C GLY A 310 -4.41 6.98 -24.28
N LYS A 311 -5.43 7.84 -24.08
CA LYS A 311 -5.46 9.20 -24.64
C LYS A 311 -4.81 10.21 -23.69
N PRO A 312 -4.02 11.18 -24.17
CA PRO A 312 -3.48 12.25 -23.34
C PRO A 312 -4.61 12.97 -22.57
N TYR A 313 -4.41 13.19 -21.28
CA TYR A 313 -5.41 13.79 -20.38
C TYR A 313 -4.83 14.99 -19.64
N TRP A 314 -3.62 14.86 -19.10
CA TRP A 314 -2.94 15.93 -18.37
C TRP A 314 -1.42 15.82 -18.55
N THR A 315 -0.72 16.95 -18.52
CA THR A 315 0.74 17.04 -18.57
C THR A 315 1.28 17.98 -17.50
N SER A 316 2.45 17.68 -16.96
CA SER A 316 3.19 18.60 -16.07
C SER A 316 3.74 19.82 -16.80
N GLY A 317 3.65 19.84 -18.13
CA GLY A 317 4.30 20.81 -18.99
C GLY A 317 5.81 20.61 -19.02
N TYR A 318 6.54 21.64 -19.46
CA TYR A 318 7.99 21.56 -19.57
C TYR A 318 8.65 21.56 -18.19
N LEU A 319 9.65 20.70 -17.99
CA LEU A 319 10.53 20.75 -16.83
C LEU A 319 11.59 21.84 -17.03
N ASN A 320 11.70 22.78 -16.08
CA ASN A 320 12.75 23.81 -16.07
C ASN A 320 13.34 23.94 -14.66
N VAL A 321 14.65 23.69 -14.49
CA VAL A 321 15.37 23.75 -13.20
C VAL A 321 14.61 23.03 -12.06
N GLN A 322 14.31 21.74 -12.24
CA GLN A 322 13.55 20.89 -11.29
C GLN A 322 12.11 21.35 -10.97
N ALA A 323 11.62 22.40 -11.64
CA ALA A 323 10.24 22.87 -11.51
C ALA A 323 9.41 22.44 -12.71
N PHE A 324 8.24 21.86 -12.44
CA PHE A 324 7.26 21.54 -13.48
C PHE A 324 6.35 22.73 -13.74
N GLN A 325 6.15 23.10 -15.01
CA GLN A 325 5.31 24.24 -15.38
C GLN A 325 3.92 24.22 -14.70
N TYR A 326 3.27 23.05 -14.62
CA TYR A 326 1.90 22.92 -14.12
C TYR A 326 1.79 22.19 -12.76
N ILE A 327 2.91 22.02 -12.03
CA ILE A 327 2.89 21.48 -10.66
C ILE A 327 3.36 22.53 -9.66
N PHE A 328 2.55 23.57 -9.48
CA PHE A 328 2.91 24.73 -8.65
C PHE A 328 3.20 24.38 -7.18
N ALA A 329 2.58 23.32 -6.65
CA ALA A 329 2.77 22.90 -5.27
C ALA A 329 4.16 22.31 -5.00
N LEU A 330 4.80 21.65 -5.97
CA LEU A 330 6.18 21.16 -5.84
C LEU A 330 7.22 22.26 -6.04
N ASN A 331 6.84 23.39 -6.66
CA ASN A 331 7.77 24.47 -7.04
C ASN A 331 7.94 25.55 -5.96
N ARG A 332 7.26 25.49 -4.81
CA ARG A 332 7.29 26.60 -3.83
C ARG A 332 8.58 26.54 -2.97
N PRO A 333 9.30 27.66 -2.80
CA PRO A 333 10.57 27.69 -2.05
C PRO A 333 10.44 27.43 -0.53
N ASN A 334 9.25 27.61 0.06
CA ASN A 334 8.97 27.30 1.47
C ASN A 334 8.24 25.95 1.68
N SER A 335 7.81 25.29 0.59
CA SER A 335 7.58 23.85 0.64
C SER A 335 8.94 23.23 0.36
N GLN A 336 9.80 23.13 1.39
CA GLN A 336 10.97 22.25 1.28
C GLN A 336 10.42 20.93 0.77
N SER A 337 10.74 20.63 -0.48
CA SER A 337 10.14 19.54 -1.21
C SER A 337 10.48 18.29 -0.43
N GLN A 338 9.45 17.66 0.16
CA GLN A 338 9.56 16.36 0.85
C GLN A 338 10.28 15.34 -0.05
N TYR A 339 10.22 15.58 -1.37
CA TYR A 339 10.84 14.81 -2.41
C TYR A 339 11.99 15.56 -3.09
N ASP A 340 13.11 14.86 -3.31
CA ASP A 340 14.11 15.25 -4.29
C ASP A 340 13.84 14.50 -5.59
N LEU A 341 13.82 15.23 -6.70
CA LEU A 341 13.52 14.68 -8.01
C LEU A 341 14.79 14.68 -8.84
N SER A 342 15.30 13.48 -9.10
CA SER A 342 16.41 13.27 -10.00
C SER A 342 15.90 12.65 -11.31
N PHE A 343 16.52 13.02 -12.43
CA PHE A 343 16.13 12.50 -13.73
C PHE A 343 17.37 12.10 -14.52
N ILE A 344 17.28 10.96 -15.19
CA ILE A 344 18.31 10.43 -16.06
C ILE A 344 17.79 10.49 -17.49
N TYR A 345 18.59 11.08 -18.38
CA TYR A 345 18.31 11.16 -19.80
C TYR A 345 19.56 10.85 -20.61
N ASN A 346 19.65 9.61 -21.09
CA ASN A 346 20.70 9.20 -22.01
C ASN A 346 20.16 8.23 -23.10
N ASN A 347 21.07 7.61 -23.84
CA ASN A 347 20.72 6.70 -24.94
C ASN A 347 20.33 5.29 -24.46
N GLU A 348 20.53 4.98 -23.19
CA GLU A 348 20.25 3.68 -22.58
C GLU A 348 19.01 3.72 -21.69
N GLU A 349 18.89 4.75 -20.85
CA GLU A 349 17.81 4.91 -19.87
C GLU A 349 17.28 6.35 -19.84
N ARG A 350 15.96 6.46 -19.65
CA ARG A 350 15.23 7.73 -19.56
C ARG A 350 14.16 7.62 -18.48
N PHE A 351 14.45 8.06 -17.28
CA PHE A 351 13.52 7.94 -16.16
C PHE A 351 13.66 9.07 -15.13
N LEU A 352 12.57 9.30 -14.43
CA LEU A 352 12.47 10.06 -13.20
C LEU A 352 12.67 9.11 -12.01
N LEU A 353 13.42 9.57 -11.02
CA LEU A 353 13.54 8.98 -9.70
C LEU A 353 12.90 9.92 -8.69
N LEU A 354 12.20 9.31 -7.76
CA LEU A 354 11.72 9.96 -6.55
C LEU A 354 12.68 9.59 -5.43
N ASP A 355 13.21 10.60 -4.73
CA ASP A 355 13.96 10.44 -3.49
C ASP A 355 13.29 11.27 -2.39
N SER A 356 13.57 10.99 -1.11
CA SER A 356 12.98 11.68 0.05
C SER A 356 14.04 12.47 0.79
N TYR A 357 13.76 13.73 1.15
CA TYR A 357 14.69 14.61 1.88
C TYR A 357 14.42 14.65 3.40
N SER A 358 13.20 14.38 3.84
CA SER A 358 12.75 14.59 5.23
C SER A 358 12.57 13.30 6.03
N ASP A 359 12.57 13.41 7.36
CA ASP A 359 12.01 12.45 8.34
C ASP A 359 10.47 12.28 8.18
N ASP A 360 9.94 12.40 6.96
CA ASP A 360 8.54 12.10 6.70
C ASP A 360 8.34 10.60 6.84
N SER A 361 7.30 10.21 7.58
CA SER A 361 7.16 8.82 7.99
C SER A 361 6.99 7.90 6.77
N PHE A 362 6.32 8.34 5.69
CA PHE A 362 5.99 7.49 4.53
C PHE A 362 5.90 8.27 3.18
N PRO A 363 7.03 8.65 2.57
CA PRO A 363 7.06 9.35 1.27
C PRO A 363 6.48 8.49 0.12
N MET A 364 5.47 8.98 -0.61
CA MET A 364 4.90 8.29 -1.78
C MET A 364 4.07 9.20 -2.71
N TRP A 365 4.08 8.91 -4.01
CA TRP A 365 3.13 9.52 -4.97
C TRP A 365 2.07 8.50 -5.37
N ILE A 366 0.79 8.86 -5.29
CA ILE A 366 -0.33 7.99 -5.63
C ILE A 366 -1.07 8.55 -6.85
N LEU A 367 -1.21 7.74 -7.90
CA LEU A 367 -2.10 8.00 -9.03
C LEU A 367 -3.51 7.49 -8.71
N THR A 368 -4.44 8.41 -8.49
CA THR A 368 -5.81 8.08 -8.05
C THR A 368 -6.72 7.65 -9.20
N PRO A 369 -7.85 6.97 -8.92
CA PRO A 369 -8.87 6.64 -9.93
C PRO A 369 -9.53 7.85 -10.61
N LYS A 370 -9.37 9.06 -10.03
CA LYS A 370 -9.81 10.34 -10.61
C LYS A 370 -8.77 10.96 -11.54
N GLY A 371 -7.57 10.36 -11.64
CA GLY A 371 -6.48 10.87 -12.48
C GLY A 371 -5.66 11.92 -11.77
N GLN A 372 -5.68 11.93 -10.43
CA GLN A 372 -4.90 12.86 -9.64
C GLN A 372 -3.58 12.26 -9.18
N ILE A 373 -2.55 13.10 -9.03
CA ILE A 373 -1.34 12.75 -8.29
C ILE A 373 -1.44 13.41 -6.91
N ILE A 374 -1.41 12.58 -5.87
CA ILE A 374 -1.52 12.99 -4.48
C ILE A 374 -0.39 12.39 -3.65
N ASP A 375 -0.16 13.00 -2.50
CA ASP A 375 0.67 12.46 -1.41
C ASP A 375 -0.20 11.83 -0.31
N ARG A 376 0.41 11.09 0.63
CA ARG A 376 -0.17 10.43 1.80
C ARG A 376 -1.24 11.24 2.51
N ASN A 377 -1.01 12.51 2.83
CA ASN A 377 -1.95 13.23 3.69
C ASN A 377 -3.15 13.83 2.95
N ASN A 378 -3.27 13.60 1.62
CA ASN A 378 -4.12 14.41 0.73
C ASN A 378 -3.91 15.92 0.90
N SER A 379 -2.85 16.33 1.60
CA SER A 379 -2.53 17.73 1.91
C SER A 379 -2.05 18.48 0.67
N SER A 380 -1.50 17.72 -0.28
CA SER A 380 -0.96 18.21 -1.54
C SER A 380 -1.56 17.39 -2.68
N VAL A 381 -2.43 18.02 -3.45
CA VAL A 381 -2.96 17.51 -4.71
C VAL A 381 -2.29 18.31 -5.83
N TRP A 382 -1.60 17.64 -6.74
CA TRP A 382 -0.76 18.30 -7.75
C TRP A 382 -1.42 18.51 -9.10
N THR A 383 -2.60 17.95 -9.27
CA THR A 383 -3.33 17.86 -10.53
C THR A 383 -4.80 18.15 -10.29
N PRO A 384 -5.52 18.74 -11.26
CA PRO A 384 -6.96 18.97 -11.12
C PRO A 384 -7.73 17.66 -10.94
N GLU A 385 -8.88 17.71 -10.25
CA GLU A 385 -9.74 16.54 -10.06
C GLU A 385 -10.28 16.00 -11.39
N PHE A 386 -10.70 16.90 -12.28
CA PHE A 386 -11.11 16.58 -13.64
C PHE A 386 -10.56 17.60 -14.63
N CYS A 387 -10.25 17.13 -15.84
CA CYS A 387 -9.90 17.98 -16.97
C CYS A 387 -11.12 18.22 -17.84
N TYR A 388 -11.58 19.48 -17.91
CA TYR A 388 -12.76 19.88 -18.67
C TYR A 388 -12.45 20.33 -20.11
N GLY A 389 -11.17 20.28 -20.51
CA GLY A 389 -10.71 20.64 -21.85
C GLY A 389 -10.32 22.11 -22.03
N TYR A 390 -10.75 23.01 -21.13
CA TYR A 390 -10.37 24.44 -21.16
C TYR A 390 -9.32 24.83 -20.08
N ASN A 391 -9.07 23.96 -19.09
CA ASN A 391 -8.11 24.21 -17.99
C ASN A 391 -6.64 24.04 -18.42
N LEU A 392 -6.22 24.71 -19.49
CA LEU A 392 -4.88 24.56 -20.07
C LEU A 392 -3.77 25.05 -19.12
N ASP A 393 -4.06 26.06 -18.30
CA ASP A 393 -3.12 26.63 -17.33
C ASP A 393 -2.83 25.69 -16.14
N ASP A 394 -3.66 24.66 -15.94
CA ASP A 394 -3.49 23.61 -14.93
C ASP A 394 -2.92 22.31 -15.53
N GLY A 395 -2.45 22.34 -16.79
CA GLY A 395 -1.82 21.20 -17.46
C GLY A 395 -2.77 20.22 -18.13
N CYS A 396 -4.09 20.46 -18.11
CA CYS A 396 -5.04 19.63 -18.85
C CYS A 396 -4.78 19.70 -20.36
N VAL A 397 -4.88 18.56 -21.04
CA VAL A 397 -4.75 18.51 -22.50
C VAL A 397 -6.04 19.00 -23.14
N ASP A 398 -5.91 19.88 -24.14
CA ASP A 398 -7.05 20.34 -24.93
C ASP A 398 -7.73 19.15 -25.62
N SER A 399 -8.98 18.94 -25.25
CA SER A 399 -9.88 17.93 -25.85
C SER A 399 -11.09 18.56 -26.53
N GLY A 400 -11.17 19.90 -26.55
CA GLY A 400 -12.33 20.66 -26.97
C GLY A 400 -13.52 20.55 -26.01
N LEU A 401 -14.40 21.55 -26.06
CA LEU A 401 -15.66 21.52 -25.33
C LEU A 401 -16.76 20.81 -26.15
N PRO A 402 -17.60 19.96 -25.52
CA PRO A 402 -18.85 19.50 -26.12
C PRO A 402 -19.75 20.69 -26.48
N GLN A 403 -20.61 20.55 -27.50
CA GLN A 403 -21.45 21.64 -28.03
C GLN A 403 -22.34 22.35 -26.98
N CYS A 404 -22.64 21.68 -25.88
CA CYS A 404 -23.52 22.14 -24.80
C CYS A 404 -22.78 22.62 -23.55
N ARG A 405 -21.45 22.70 -23.60
CA ARG A 405 -20.61 23.16 -22.50
C ARG A 405 -19.91 24.45 -22.90
N ILE A 406 -19.79 25.34 -21.94
CA ILE A 406 -19.00 26.57 -22.09
C ILE A 406 -17.87 26.60 -21.07
N GLU A 407 -16.89 27.45 -21.32
CA GLU A 407 -15.80 27.69 -20.38
C GLU A 407 -16.35 28.12 -19.00
N GLY A 408 -15.93 27.41 -17.95
CA GLY A 408 -16.40 27.63 -16.57
C GLY A 408 -17.52 26.70 -16.11
N ASP A 409 -18.08 25.86 -16.99
CA ASP A 409 -18.92 24.74 -16.57
C ASP A 409 -18.06 23.69 -15.84
N GLU A 410 -18.44 23.33 -14.62
CA GLU A 410 -17.69 22.37 -13.81
C GLU A 410 -18.64 21.45 -13.03
N PHE A 411 -18.20 20.24 -12.70
CA PHE A 411 -18.86 19.40 -11.72
C PHE A 411 -18.31 19.67 -10.32
N SER A 412 -19.21 19.72 -9.34
CA SER A 412 -18.85 19.82 -7.92
C SER A 412 -19.51 18.71 -7.13
N GLU A 413 -18.74 18.07 -6.25
CA GLU A 413 -19.28 17.08 -5.32
C GLU A 413 -20.13 17.78 -4.25
N ARG A 414 -21.39 17.34 -4.09
CA ARG A 414 -22.34 17.92 -3.12
C ARG A 414 -23.19 16.85 -2.47
N ASN A 415 -23.56 17.09 -1.22
CA ASN A 415 -24.61 16.35 -0.53
C ASN A 415 -25.96 17.04 -0.81
N SER A 416 -26.64 16.62 -1.89
CA SER A 416 -27.90 17.21 -2.36
C SER A 416 -28.66 16.17 -3.19
N GLU A 417 -29.94 16.37 -3.48
CA GLU A 417 -30.72 15.47 -4.34
C GLU A 417 -31.35 16.22 -5.53
N PHE A 418 -31.44 15.57 -6.70
CA PHE A 418 -32.13 16.13 -7.87
C PHE A 418 -33.65 15.97 -7.73
N PHE A 419 -34.42 16.94 -8.26
CA PHE A 419 -35.89 16.85 -8.26
C PHE A 419 -36.37 15.67 -9.14
N PRO A 420 -37.12 14.70 -8.58
CA PRO A 420 -37.57 13.51 -9.31
C PRO A 420 -38.43 13.82 -10.54
N ASP A 421 -39.27 14.85 -10.45
CA ASP A 421 -40.21 15.21 -11.53
C ASP A 421 -39.52 15.78 -12.77
N THR A 422 -38.28 16.25 -12.64
CA THR A 422 -37.55 16.96 -13.70
C THR A 422 -36.23 16.29 -14.09
N THR A 423 -35.86 15.21 -13.39
CA THR A 423 -34.57 14.54 -13.56
C THR A 423 -34.76 13.04 -13.54
N LYS A 424 -34.34 12.38 -14.63
CA LYS A 424 -34.35 10.94 -14.76
C LYS A 424 -33.03 10.37 -14.26
N ARG A 425 -33.11 9.33 -13.42
CA ARG A 425 -31.95 8.56 -12.96
C ARG A 425 -31.73 7.35 -13.88
N GLU A 426 -30.52 7.21 -14.41
CA GLU A 426 -30.12 6.09 -15.27
C GLU A 426 -28.90 5.37 -14.70
N ILE A 427 -28.93 4.04 -14.62
CA ILE A 427 -27.79 3.23 -14.16
C ILE A 427 -27.19 2.51 -15.36
N VAL A 428 -25.86 2.58 -15.47
CA VAL A 428 -25.08 1.78 -16.40
C VAL A 428 -24.35 0.71 -15.62
N ASP A 429 -24.84 -0.53 -15.74
CA ASP A 429 -24.31 -1.71 -15.07
C ASP A 429 -23.08 -2.26 -15.82
N ASN A 430 -21.96 -1.59 -15.66
CA ASN A 430 -20.66 -2.08 -16.11
C ASN A 430 -19.61 -1.85 -15.00
N SER A 431 -19.14 -2.95 -14.40
CA SER A 431 -18.19 -2.92 -13.30
C SER A 431 -16.79 -2.47 -13.70
N SER A 432 -16.46 -2.44 -14.99
CA SER A 432 -15.15 -1.94 -15.48
C SER A 432 -15.06 -0.42 -15.57
N LEU A 433 -16.14 0.29 -15.25
CA LEU A 433 -16.21 1.76 -15.28
C LEU A 433 -15.80 2.32 -13.92
N SER A 434 -14.80 3.20 -13.93
CA SER A 434 -14.42 4.03 -12.79
C SER A 434 -15.22 5.34 -12.76
N ILE A 435 -15.08 6.08 -11.66
CA ILE A 435 -15.68 7.42 -11.52
C ILE A 435 -15.29 8.39 -12.65
N SER A 436 -14.06 8.27 -13.19
CA SER A 436 -13.62 9.12 -14.30
C SER A 436 -14.23 8.74 -15.64
N ASP A 437 -14.54 7.46 -15.86
CA ASP A 437 -15.32 7.04 -17.02
C ASP A 437 -16.75 7.59 -16.94
N CYS A 438 -17.33 7.64 -15.73
CA CYS A 438 -18.64 8.25 -15.50
C CYS A 438 -18.59 9.76 -15.78
N PHE A 439 -17.57 10.46 -15.26
CA PHE A 439 -17.35 11.87 -15.57
C PHE A 439 -17.32 12.11 -17.08
N MET A 440 -16.48 11.39 -17.83
CA MET A 440 -16.34 11.59 -19.27
C MET A 440 -17.64 11.32 -20.03
N LYS A 441 -18.41 10.30 -19.63
CA LYS A 441 -19.73 10.01 -20.23
C LYS A 441 -20.72 11.15 -19.97
N CYS A 442 -20.78 11.67 -18.76
CA CYS A 442 -21.70 12.75 -18.40
C CYS A 442 -21.28 14.10 -19.00
N TRP A 443 -19.98 14.41 -19.02
CA TRP A 443 -19.47 15.66 -19.58
C TRP A 443 -19.81 15.80 -21.06
N ASN A 444 -19.71 14.70 -21.81
CA ASN A 444 -20.01 14.63 -23.25
C ASN A 444 -21.51 14.45 -23.56
N ASP A 445 -22.36 14.13 -22.58
CA ASP A 445 -23.81 14.07 -22.78
C ASP A 445 -24.47 15.38 -22.33
N CYS A 446 -24.99 16.11 -23.30
CA CYS A 446 -25.65 17.40 -23.10
C CYS A 446 -26.93 17.34 -22.26
N LYS A 447 -27.50 16.16 -22.06
CA LYS A 447 -28.65 15.99 -21.18
C LYS A 447 -28.22 15.64 -19.75
N CYS A 448 -26.96 15.29 -19.54
CA CYS A 448 -26.45 14.88 -18.24
C CYS A 448 -26.12 16.10 -17.37
N VAL A 449 -26.72 16.11 -16.18
CA VAL A 449 -26.57 17.19 -15.17
C VAL A 449 -25.87 16.71 -13.91
N GLY A 450 -25.66 15.40 -13.76
CA GLY A 450 -24.87 14.84 -12.68
C GLY A 450 -24.53 13.37 -12.86
N PHE A 451 -23.53 12.92 -12.12
CA PHE A 451 -23.07 11.53 -12.14
C PHE A 451 -22.49 11.10 -10.80
N ASN A 452 -22.41 9.79 -10.60
CA ASN A 452 -21.67 9.17 -9.50
C ASN A 452 -21.39 7.69 -9.80
N SER A 453 -20.62 7.02 -8.94
CA SER A 453 -20.57 5.57 -8.88
C SER A 453 -21.89 5.01 -8.33
N SER A 454 -22.40 3.91 -8.90
CA SER A 454 -23.67 3.33 -8.45
C SER A 454 -23.50 2.32 -7.31
N THR A 455 -22.27 1.92 -7.00
CA THR A 455 -21.92 0.98 -5.93
C THR A 455 -20.98 1.63 -4.92
N THR A 456 -20.98 1.11 -3.69
CA THR A 456 -20.14 1.61 -2.59
C THR A 456 -18.65 1.47 -2.88
N ASN A 457 -18.27 0.42 -3.63
CA ASN A 457 -16.88 0.21 -4.05
C ASN A 457 -16.40 1.13 -5.18
N GLY A 458 -17.18 2.15 -5.56
CA GLY A 458 -16.75 3.17 -6.52
C GLY A 458 -16.77 2.75 -7.99
N THR A 459 -17.42 1.64 -8.35
CA THR A 459 -17.55 1.18 -9.75
C THR A 459 -18.96 1.41 -10.30
N ARG A 460 -19.12 1.18 -11.62
CA ARG A 460 -20.36 1.43 -12.38
C ARG A 460 -20.74 2.90 -12.38
N CYS A 461 -21.70 3.28 -13.22
CA CYS A 461 -22.14 4.66 -13.28
C CYS A 461 -23.63 4.79 -12.99
N VAL A 462 -23.97 5.85 -12.27
CA VAL A 462 -25.32 6.41 -12.22
C VAL A 462 -25.28 7.83 -12.77
N PHE A 463 -26.25 8.16 -13.61
CA PHE A 463 -26.39 9.45 -14.26
C PHE A 463 -27.74 10.09 -13.94
N TRP A 464 -27.75 11.41 -13.89
CA TRP A 464 -28.94 12.23 -13.78
C TRP A 464 -29.11 13.03 -15.06
N ILE A 465 -30.23 12.82 -15.73
CA ILE A 465 -30.54 13.34 -17.06
C ILE A 465 -31.76 14.26 -16.97
N GLY A 466 -31.65 15.51 -17.43
CA GLY A 466 -32.76 16.46 -17.45
C GLY A 466 -32.40 17.83 -16.86
N SER A 467 -33.18 18.30 -15.90
CA SER A 467 -33.03 19.63 -15.31
C SER A 467 -31.98 19.65 -14.19
N ASN A 468 -31.14 20.68 -14.17
CA ASN A 468 -30.13 20.88 -13.12
C ASN A 468 -30.71 21.49 -11.82
N ARG A 469 -31.96 21.16 -11.47
CA ARG A 469 -32.58 21.62 -10.22
C ARG A 469 -32.32 20.59 -9.13
N PHE A 470 -31.78 21.04 -8.00
CA PHE A 470 -31.48 20.20 -6.85
C PHE A 470 -31.90 20.86 -5.53
N LEU A 471 -32.18 20.03 -4.54
CA LEU A 471 -32.48 20.41 -3.16
C LEU A 471 -31.18 20.44 -2.35
N VAL A 472 -30.82 21.61 -1.81
CA VAL A 472 -29.68 21.75 -0.90
C VAL A 472 -30.11 21.32 0.50
N ASN A 473 -29.48 20.28 1.04
CA ASN A 473 -29.66 19.94 2.45
C ASN A 473 -28.96 20.99 3.32
N GLN A 474 -29.72 21.77 4.09
CA GLN A 474 -29.21 22.88 4.91
C GLN A 474 -28.45 22.45 6.19
N HIS A 475 -28.26 21.15 6.44
CA HIS A 475 -27.43 20.66 7.55
C HIS A 475 -26.01 20.34 7.05
N ASP A 476 -25.30 21.42 6.79
CA ASP A 476 -23.88 21.45 6.43
C ASP A 476 -23.02 21.42 7.71
N SER A 477 -22.90 20.24 8.34
CA SER A 477 -21.76 19.89 9.19
C SER A 477 -21.93 18.49 9.80
N SER A 478 -20.93 17.63 9.56
CA SER A 478 -20.41 16.64 10.50
C SER A 478 -21.14 15.31 10.78
N ILE A 479 -21.82 14.66 9.83
CA ILE A 479 -22.18 13.24 10.02
C ILE A 479 -21.99 12.43 8.72
N ARG A 480 -20.95 11.58 8.69
CA ARG A 480 -20.75 10.51 7.70
C ARG A 480 -21.73 9.35 7.98
N LEU A 481 -23.03 9.59 7.82
CA LEU A 481 -24.04 8.55 7.82
C LEU A 481 -24.82 8.65 6.51
N GLY A 482 -24.51 7.75 5.57
CA GLY A 482 -25.40 7.31 4.49
C GLY A 482 -25.86 8.32 3.42
N ASN A 483 -25.38 9.57 3.42
CA ASN A 483 -25.81 10.57 2.45
C ASN A 483 -24.88 10.61 1.21
N LEU A 484 -25.46 10.34 0.03
CA LEU A 484 -24.76 10.19 -1.25
C LEU A 484 -24.23 11.54 -1.73
N PHE A 485 -22.94 11.81 -1.54
CA PHE A 485 -22.26 12.89 -2.26
C PHE A 485 -22.28 12.57 -3.75
N MET A 486 -22.75 13.50 -4.59
CA MET A 486 -22.86 13.32 -6.04
C MET A 486 -22.26 14.52 -6.77
N TYR A 487 -21.84 14.32 -8.02
CA TYR A 487 -21.33 15.42 -8.85
C TYR A 487 -22.48 16.14 -9.55
N PHE A 488 -22.62 17.44 -9.27
CA PHE A 488 -23.62 18.33 -9.88
C PHE A 488 -22.94 19.27 -10.86
N CYS A 489 -23.50 19.38 -12.06
CA CYS A 489 -23.05 20.35 -13.06
C CYS A 489 -23.37 21.75 -12.54
N LYS A 490 -22.39 22.63 -12.48
CA LYS A 490 -22.58 24.04 -12.17
C LYS A 490 -22.53 24.79 -13.49
N VAL A 491 -23.70 25.13 -14.02
CA VAL A 491 -23.81 25.95 -15.22
C VAL A 491 -23.82 27.41 -14.78
N ARG A 492 -22.84 28.21 -15.21
CA ARG A 492 -22.96 29.68 -15.07
C ARG A 492 -23.95 30.15 -16.13
N GLY A 493 -25.14 30.53 -15.68
CA GLY A 493 -26.19 31.13 -16.51
C GLY A 493 -25.90 32.57 -16.89
#